data_AF-A0A931QYB8-F1
#
_entry.id   AF-A0A931QYB8-F1
#
_cell.length_a   1.000
_cell.length_b   1.000
_cell.length_c   1.000
_cell.angle_alpha   90.00
_cell.angle_beta   90.00
_cell.angle_gamma   90.00
#
_symmetry.space_group_name_H-M   'P 1'
#
loop_
_entity.id
_entity.type
_entity.pdbx_description
1 polymer ?
#
loop_
_entity_poly.entity_id
_entity_poly.type
_entity_poly.pdbx_seq_one_letter_code
_entity_poly.pdbx_strand_id
1 'polypeptide(L)'
;MVLEKVLPIEKAIALVGELKRRGKRVVFTNGCFDVLHPGHTRYLAEARKLGDVLLVALNSDRSVRSLKGPGRPVFPESERAEILAALEAVDYVTIFDELTPQTVIARMLPQVLVKGGDWGLDEIVGRAE
;
A
#
# COMPACT_ATOMS: atom_id res chain seq x y z
N MET A 1 1.51 -13.01 -13.71
CA MET A 1 0.54 -13.70 -12.83
C MET A 1 0.23 -12.82 -11.63
N VAL A 2 -0.98 -12.89 -11.05
CA VAL A 2 -1.41 -12.01 -9.93
C VAL A 2 -0.42 -12.02 -8.77
N LEU A 3 0.08 -13.20 -8.39
CA LEU A 3 1.03 -13.35 -7.28
C LEU A 3 2.42 -12.73 -7.55
N GLU A 4 2.80 -12.48 -8.80
CA GLU A 4 4.07 -11.81 -9.11
C GLU A 4 4.08 -10.33 -8.71
N LYS A 5 2.90 -9.73 -8.49
CA LYS A 5 2.76 -8.37 -7.98
C LYS A 5 2.96 -8.27 -6.47
N VAL A 6 2.88 -9.40 -5.74
CA VAL A 6 3.05 -9.42 -4.27
C VAL A 6 4.53 -9.62 -3.96
N LEU A 7 5.17 -8.58 -3.46
CA LEU A 7 6.61 -8.54 -3.25
C LEU A 7 6.97 -8.49 -1.76
N PRO A 8 7.98 -9.26 -1.32
CA PRO A 8 8.64 -9.02 -0.04
C PRO A 8 9.12 -7.57 0.07
N ILE A 9 9.03 -7.00 1.27
CA ILE A 9 9.30 -5.57 1.50
C ILE A 9 10.65 -5.10 0.95
N GLU A 10 11.71 -5.88 1.14
CA GLU A 10 13.05 -5.54 0.62
C GLU A 10 13.10 -5.50 -0.92
N LYS A 11 12.38 -6.40 -1.59
CA LYS A 11 12.26 -6.39 -3.05
C LYS A 11 11.43 -5.21 -3.53
N ALA A 12 10.35 -4.88 -2.82
CA ALA A 12 9.53 -3.72 -3.12
C ALA A 12 10.34 -2.41 -3.01
N ILE A 13 11.16 -2.27 -1.96
CA ILE A 13 12.04 -1.10 -1.76
C ILE A 13 13.06 -0.99 -2.91
N ALA A 14 13.73 -2.09 -3.24
CA ALA A 14 14.71 -2.11 -4.35
C ALA A 14 14.05 -1.74 -5.69
N LEU A 15 12.87 -2.29 -5.96
CA LEU A 15 12.08 -2.00 -7.16
C LEU A 15 11.69 -0.52 -7.25
N VAL A 16 11.21 0.08 -6.15
CA VAL A 16 10.89 1.52 -6.12
C VAL A 16 12.13 2.35 -6.45
N GLY A 17 13.30 2.01 -5.90
CA GLY A 17 14.56 2.67 -6.24
C GLY A 17 14.96 2.54 -7.72
N GLU A 18 14.72 1.38 -8.33
CA GLU A 18 14.94 1.15 -9.76
C GLU A 18 13.97 1.95 -10.64
N LEU A 19 12.67 1.91 -10.34
CA LEU A 19 11.63 2.66 -11.05
C LEU A 19 11.94 4.16 -11.04
N LYS A 20 12.34 4.69 -9.88
CA LYS A 20 12.78 6.08 -9.73
C LYS A 20 13.97 6.41 -10.62
N ARG A 21 15.00 5.57 -10.63
CA ARG A 21 16.18 5.75 -11.51
C ARG A 21 15.83 5.71 -13.00
N ARG A 22 14.74 5.02 -13.37
CA ARG A 22 14.17 5.00 -14.72
C ARG A 22 13.23 6.18 -15.02
N GLY A 23 13.12 7.14 -14.12
CA GLY A 23 12.25 8.31 -14.28
C GLY A 23 10.75 8.01 -14.12
N LYS A 24 10.39 6.85 -13.56
CA LYS A 24 8.98 6.52 -13.29
C LYS A 24 8.50 7.19 -12.02
N ARG A 25 7.28 7.72 -12.05
CA ARG A 25 6.60 8.32 -10.91
C ARG A 25 5.85 7.24 -10.11
N VAL A 26 6.40 6.89 -8.95
CA VAL A 26 5.82 5.91 -8.04
C VAL A 26 4.80 6.58 -7.13
N VAL A 27 3.57 6.09 -7.20
CA VAL A 27 2.47 6.38 -6.28
C VAL A 27 2.45 5.31 -5.20
N PHE A 28 2.29 5.75 -3.95
CA PHE A 28 2.23 4.88 -2.80
C PHE A 28 0.95 5.15 -1.99
N THR A 29 0.34 4.08 -1.53
CA THR A 29 -0.70 4.13 -0.50
C THR A 29 -0.52 2.95 0.45
N ASN A 30 -1.20 2.99 1.60
CA ASN A 30 -1.24 1.88 2.53
C ASN A 30 -2.61 1.75 3.18
N GLY A 31 -2.87 0.57 3.73
CA GLY A 31 -4.07 0.33 4.54
C GLY A 31 -4.26 -1.13 4.89
N CYS A 32 -5.29 -1.40 5.69
CA CYS A 32 -5.64 -2.78 6.05
C CYS A 32 -6.36 -3.52 4.91
N PHE A 33 -7.18 -2.81 4.12
CA PHE A 33 -8.01 -3.38 3.04
C PHE A 33 -8.71 -4.69 3.44
N ASP A 34 -9.29 -4.70 4.64
CA ASP A 34 -9.84 -5.92 5.25
C ASP A 34 -11.02 -6.45 4.43
N VAL A 35 -12.13 -5.71 4.41
CA VAL A 35 -13.25 -5.97 3.50
C VAL A 35 -13.19 -4.94 2.37
N LEU A 36 -12.88 -5.40 1.16
CA LEU A 36 -12.90 -4.53 -0.02
C LEU A 36 -14.34 -4.17 -0.40
N HIS A 37 -14.50 -2.94 -0.87
CA HIS A 37 -15.78 -2.40 -1.32
C HIS A 37 -15.53 -1.38 -2.44
N PRO A 38 -16.56 -0.94 -3.19
CA PRO A 38 -16.39 -0.08 -4.36
C PRO A 38 -15.65 1.24 -4.06
N GLY A 39 -15.76 1.78 -2.84
CA GLY A 39 -14.95 2.92 -2.39
C GLY A 39 -13.43 2.69 -2.53
N HIS A 40 -12.93 1.51 -2.12
CA HIS A 40 -11.51 1.17 -2.24
C HIS A 40 -11.08 1.04 -3.71
N THR A 41 -11.88 0.39 -4.56
CA THR A 41 -11.50 0.21 -5.97
C THR A 41 -11.47 1.54 -6.71
N ARG A 42 -12.43 2.44 -6.48
CA ARG A 42 -12.41 3.81 -7.02
C ARG A 42 -11.22 4.60 -6.50
N TYR A 43 -10.98 4.55 -5.19
CA TYR A 43 -9.84 5.21 -4.55
C TYR A 43 -8.50 4.79 -5.18
N LEU A 44 -8.27 3.49 -5.32
CA LEU A 44 -7.05 2.95 -5.93
C LEU A 44 -6.94 3.31 -7.41
N ALA A 45 -8.06 3.30 -8.14
CA ALA A 45 -8.09 3.74 -9.54
C ALA A 45 -7.73 5.22 -9.70
N GLU A 46 -8.22 6.11 -8.83
CA GLU A 46 -7.81 7.52 -8.84
C GLU A 46 -6.35 7.70 -8.42
N ALA A 47 -5.89 6.98 -7.39
CA ALA A 47 -4.49 7.01 -6.97
C ALA A 47 -3.55 6.61 -8.12
N ARG A 48 -3.89 5.56 -8.86
CA ARG A 48 -3.10 5.07 -9.99
C ARG A 48 -2.89 6.10 -11.09
N LYS A 49 -3.82 7.04 -11.28
CA LYS A 49 -3.71 8.11 -12.30
C LYS A 49 -2.65 9.17 -11.94
N LEU A 50 -2.18 9.21 -10.70
CA LEU A 50 -1.22 10.22 -10.22
C LEU A 50 0.24 9.89 -10.56
N GLY A 51 0.49 8.77 -11.23
CA GLY A 51 1.84 8.36 -11.63
C GLY A 51 1.85 7.16 -12.57
N ASP A 52 3.04 6.57 -12.72
CA ASP A 52 3.28 5.45 -13.63
C ASP A 52 3.04 4.09 -12.97
N VAL A 53 3.19 4.01 -11.64
CA VAL A 53 3.13 2.76 -10.87
C VAL A 53 2.44 3.03 -9.54
N LEU A 54 1.45 2.21 -9.17
CA LEU A 54 0.84 2.20 -7.85
C LEU A 54 1.34 1.01 -7.02
N LEU A 55 2.01 1.33 -5.92
CA LEU A 55 2.37 0.36 -4.89
C LEU A 55 1.46 0.51 -3.67
N VAL A 56 0.86 -0.59 -3.24
CA VAL A 56 0.03 -0.66 -2.03
C VAL A 56 0.78 -1.40 -0.92
N ALA A 57 1.05 -0.72 0.19
CA ALA A 57 1.55 -1.34 1.40
C ALA A 57 0.37 -1.82 2.27
N LEU A 58 0.24 -3.13 2.42
CA LEU A 58 -0.80 -3.79 3.17
C LEU A 58 -0.35 -4.05 4.60
N ASN A 59 -1.15 -3.65 5.59
CA ASN A 59 -0.90 -4.04 6.97
C ASN A 59 -1.03 -5.57 7.15
N SER A 60 -0.06 -6.18 7.83
CA SER A 60 -0.09 -7.59 8.21
C SER A 60 -1.25 -7.91 9.16
N ASP A 61 -1.58 -9.19 9.32
CA ASP A 61 -2.61 -9.63 10.26
C ASP A 61 -2.27 -9.22 11.70
N ARG A 62 -0.98 -9.25 12.06
CA ARG A 62 -0.48 -8.78 13.35
C ARG A 62 -0.72 -7.27 13.52
N SER A 63 -0.37 -6.48 12.51
CA SER A 63 -0.57 -5.02 12.52
C SER A 63 -2.07 -4.69 12.64
N VAL A 64 -2.92 -5.33 11.84
CA VAL A 64 -4.38 -5.12 11.88
C VAL A 64 -4.99 -5.54 13.21
N ARG A 65 -4.61 -6.70 13.78
CA ARG A 65 -5.07 -7.14 15.12
C ARG A 65 -4.71 -6.10 16.19
N SER A 66 -3.51 -5.55 16.12
CA SER A 66 -3.03 -4.56 17.09
C SER A 66 -3.81 -3.25 16.99
N LEU A 67 -4.18 -2.84 15.77
CA LEU A 67 -4.91 -1.59 15.50
C LEU A 67 -6.42 -1.68 15.76
N LYS A 68 -7.04 -2.83 15.44
CA LYS A 68 -8.51 -2.97 15.39
C LYS A 68 -9.06 -4.00 16.39
N GLY A 69 -8.21 -4.68 17.14
CA GLY A 69 -8.58 -5.71 18.10
C GLY A 69 -8.59 -7.13 17.53
N PRO A 70 -8.79 -8.15 18.40
CA PRO A 70 -8.57 -9.56 18.07
C PRO A 70 -9.54 -10.13 17.02
N GLY A 71 -10.70 -9.50 16.82
CA GLY A 71 -11.69 -9.94 15.82
C GLY A 71 -11.41 -9.48 14.39
N ARG A 72 -10.22 -8.91 14.12
CA ARG A 72 -9.80 -8.40 12.82
C ARG A 72 -8.37 -8.85 12.51
N PRO A 73 -7.97 -9.01 11.24
CA PRO A 73 -8.78 -8.88 10.03
C PRO A 73 -9.77 -10.04 9.86
N VAL A 74 -10.79 -9.85 9.02
CA VAL A 74 -11.73 -10.91 8.58
C VAL A 74 -11.02 -11.86 7.62
N PHE A 75 -10.21 -11.32 6.72
CA PHE A 75 -9.44 -12.09 5.76
C PHE A 75 -7.93 -12.06 6.10
N PRO A 76 -7.22 -13.20 6.02
CA PRO A 76 -5.76 -13.23 6.18
C PRO A 76 -5.04 -12.31 5.19
N GLU A 77 -3.85 -11.86 5.57
CA GLU A 77 -3.04 -10.94 4.76
C GLU A 77 -2.71 -11.44 3.36
N SER A 78 -2.54 -12.76 3.19
CA SER A 78 -2.31 -13.37 1.89
C SER A 78 -3.49 -13.20 0.96
N GLU A 79 -4.71 -13.40 1.45
CA GLU A 79 -5.94 -13.25 0.67
C GLU A 79 -6.19 -11.78 0.32
N ARG A 80 -6.02 -10.89 1.30
CA ARG A 80 -6.13 -9.44 1.07
C ARG A 80 -5.11 -8.95 0.04
N ALA A 81 -3.87 -9.43 0.10
CA ALA A 81 -2.82 -9.09 -0.86
C ALA A 81 -3.14 -9.62 -2.27
N GLU A 82 -3.63 -10.84 -2.39
CA GLU A 82 -4.03 -11.44 -3.66
C GLU A 82 -5.17 -10.66 -4.32
N ILE A 83 -6.22 -10.32 -3.55
CA ILE A 83 -7.35 -9.55 -4.09
C ILE A 83 -6.87 -8.16 -4.55
N LEU A 84 -6.02 -7.48 -3.77
CA LEU A 84 -5.43 -6.19 -4.18
C LEU A 84 -4.60 -6.33 -5.45
N ALA A 85 -3.74 -7.35 -5.56
CA ALA A 85 -2.92 -7.59 -6.74
C ALA A 85 -3.75 -7.91 -7.99
N ALA A 86 -4.93 -8.51 -7.83
CA ALA A 86 -5.84 -8.78 -8.92
C ALA A 86 -6.50 -7.51 -9.51
N LEU A 87 -6.49 -6.39 -8.79
CA LEU A 87 -7.04 -5.13 -9.29
C LEU A 87 -6.14 -4.56 -10.39
N GLU A 88 -6.77 -4.11 -11.49
CA GLU A 88 -6.07 -3.50 -12.62
C GLU A 88 -5.25 -2.27 -12.21
N ALA A 89 -5.78 -1.46 -11.29
CA ALA A 89 -5.13 -0.24 -10.83
C ALA A 89 -3.87 -0.48 -9.97
N VAL A 90 -3.66 -1.70 -9.45
CA VAL A 90 -2.58 -2.01 -8.52
C VAL A 90 -1.45 -2.71 -9.27
N ASP A 91 -0.27 -2.10 -9.30
CA ASP A 91 0.90 -2.67 -9.95
C ASP A 91 1.67 -3.59 -9.00
N TYR A 92 1.83 -3.19 -7.73
CA TYR A 92 2.53 -3.97 -6.71
C TYR A 92 1.85 -3.90 -5.35
N VAL A 93 1.98 -4.98 -4.58
CA VAL A 93 1.56 -5.07 -3.18
C VAL A 93 2.75 -5.51 -2.35
N THR A 94 2.93 -4.92 -1.17
CA THR A 94 3.86 -5.42 -0.16
C THR A 94 3.20 -5.47 1.20
N ILE A 95 3.64 -6.35 2.08
CA ILE A 95 3.08 -6.50 3.43
C ILE A 95 4.08 -5.94 4.44
N PHE A 96 3.60 -5.19 5.42
CA PHE A 96 4.42 -4.65 6.52
C PHE A 96 3.76 -4.87 7.88
N ASP A 97 4.59 -5.00 8.92
CA ASP A 97 4.19 -5.42 10.27
C ASP A 97 3.97 -4.25 11.23
N GLU A 98 4.59 -3.11 10.96
CA GLU A 98 4.54 -1.94 11.80
C GLU A 98 3.12 -1.37 11.90
N LEU A 99 2.84 -0.64 12.98
CA LEU A 99 1.52 -0.02 13.19
C LEU A 99 1.27 1.14 12.23
N THR A 100 2.33 1.81 11.81
CA THR A 100 2.29 2.92 10.84
C THR A 100 3.19 2.60 9.66
N PRO A 101 2.88 3.11 8.46
CA PRO A 101 3.71 2.89 7.27
C PRO A 101 5.00 3.75 7.27
N GLN A 102 5.32 4.45 8.36
CA GLN A 102 6.36 5.49 8.38
C GLN A 102 7.72 4.97 7.91
N THR A 103 8.18 3.88 8.50
CA THR A 103 9.45 3.25 8.14
C THR A 103 9.46 2.80 6.68
N VAL A 104 8.36 2.24 6.19
CA VAL A 104 8.22 1.80 4.78
C VAL A 104 8.33 3.02 3.85
N ILE A 105 7.62 4.10 4.16
CA ILE A 105 7.63 5.34 3.38
C ILE A 105 9.02 5.96 3.39
N ALA A 106 9.67 6.10 4.54
CA ALA A 106 11.00 6.66 4.67
C ALA A 106 12.06 5.87 3.88
N ARG A 107 11.91 4.54 3.77
CA ARG A 107 12.82 3.70 2.99
C ARG A 107 12.54 3.72 1.49
N MET A 108 11.28 3.90 1.08
CA MET A 108 10.89 3.94 -0.34
C MET A 108 11.01 5.34 -0.96
N LEU A 109 10.69 6.38 -0.18
CA LEU A 109 10.54 7.77 -0.62
C LEU A 109 9.78 7.87 -1.96
N PRO A 110 8.49 7.46 -2.00
CA PRO A 110 7.68 7.53 -3.21
C PRO A 110 7.49 8.99 -3.65
N GLN A 111 7.22 9.21 -4.95
CA GLN A 111 7.03 10.57 -5.48
C GLN A 111 5.65 11.13 -5.12
N VAL A 112 4.69 10.23 -4.87
CA VAL A 112 3.33 10.59 -4.50
C VAL A 112 2.88 9.67 -3.37
N LEU A 113 2.47 10.27 -2.26
CA LEU A 113 1.81 9.58 -1.16
C LEU A 113 0.32 9.91 -1.21
N VAL A 114 -0.54 8.88 -1.24
CA VAL A 114 -1.99 9.04 -1.30
C VAL A 114 -2.62 8.45 -0.04
N LYS A 115 -3.57 9.16 0.55
CA LYS A 115 -4.44 8.68 1.63
C LYS A 115 -5.90 8.86 1.25
N GLY A 116 -6.77 8.01 1.79
CA GLY A 116 -8.23 8.17 1.64
C GLY A 116 -8.73 9.47 2.30
N GLY A 117 -9.93 9.91 1.95
CA GLY A 117 -10.44 11.26 2.25
C GLY A 117 -10.74 11.59 3.72
N ASP A 118 -10.55 10.66 4.66
CA ASP A 118 -10.94 10.84 6.07
C ASP A 118 -9.79 11.38 6.96
N TRP A 119 -8.65 11.75 6.38
CA TRP A 119 -7.46 12.16 7.13
C TRP A 119 -7.12 13.64 6.92
N GLY A 120 -6.93 14.40 8.01
CA GLY A 120 -6.33 15.72 7.94
C GLY A 120 -4.89 15.63 7.44
N LEU A 121 -4.39 16.66 6.75
CA LEU A 121 -3.04 16.66 6.19
C LEU A 121 -1.95 16.43 7.26
N ASP A 122 -2.20 16.84 8.50
CA ASP A 122 -1.27 16.69 9.63
C ASP A 122 -1.30 15.27 10.23
N GLU A 123 -2.28 14.45 9.84
CA GLU A 123 -2.45 13.06 10.30
C GLU A 123 -1.86 12.06 9.28
N ILE A 124 -1.36 12.55 8.14
CA ILE A 124 -0.73 11.73 7.10
C ILE A 124 0.69 11.36 7.53
N VAL A 125 0.84 10.15 8.07
CA VAL A 125 2.14 9.50 8.27
C VAL A 125 2.89 9.40 6.94
N GLY A 126 4.14 9.86 6.87
CA GLY A 126 4.92 9.90 5.64
C GLY A 126 5.06 11.29 5.00
N ARG A 127 4.43 12.32 5.56
CA ARG A 127 4.47 13.70 5.04
C ARG A 127 5.77 14.45 5.35
N ALA A 128 6.43 14.15 6.46
CA ALA A 128 7.62 14.86 6.92
C ALA A 128 8.93 14.26 6.37
N GLU A 129 8.82 13.06 5.81
CA GLU A 129 9.85 12.28 5.15
C GLU A 129 10.18 12.83 3.74
#